data_AF-A0A3N5PKR9-F1
#
_entry.id   AF-A0A3N5PKR9-F1
#
_cell.length_a   1.000
_cell.length_b   1.000
_cell.length_c   1.000
_cell.angle_alpha   90.00
_cell.angle_beta   90.00
_cell.angle_gamma   90.00
#
_symmetry.space_group_name_H-M   'P 1'
#
loop_
_entity.id
_entity.type
_entity.pdbx_description
1 polymer ?
#
loop_
_entity_poly.entity_id
_entity_poly.type
_entity_poly.pdbx_seq_one_letter_code
_entity_poly.pdbx_strand_id
1 'polypeptide(L)'
;MHLLRRPYSLACCAAPTLVLGTAALAQAPTQRQGPLEEIVVTATLLERTLDKTPASVSVVTEDDIQLARQQLALDESLSRVPGIFMQNRYNFAQDLR
;
A
#
# COMPACT_ATOMS: atom_id res chain seq x y z
N MET A 1 -44.72 -80.32 -2.68
CA MET A 1 -45.61 -79.84 -3.76
C MET A 1 -45.98 -78.39 -3.47
N HIS A 2 -46.16 -77.61 -4.54
CA HIS A 2 -46.52 -76.18 -4.58
C HIS A 2 -45.38 -75.15 -4.50
N LEU A 3 -44.76 -74.99 -5.67
CA LEU A 3 -44.33 -73.73 -6.27
C LEU A 3 -45.21 -72.53 -5.89
N LEU A 4 -44.61 -71.37 -5.66
CA LEU A 4 -45.11 -69.99 -5.88
C LEU A 4 -43.91 -69.09 -5.49
N ARG A 5 -43.44 -68.04 -6.17
CA ARG A 5 -43.79 -67.29 -7.37
C ARG A 5 -42.58 -66.33 -7.58
N ARG A 6 -42.08 -66.19 -8.82
CA ARG A 6 -41.16 -65.09 -9.25
C ARG A 6 -41.97 -63.78 -9.35
N PRO A 7 -41.39 -62.55 -9.28
CA PRO A 7 -40.46 -62.08 -10.31
C PRO A 7 -39.38 -61.02 -9.95
N TYR A 8 -38.40 -60.98 -10.85
CA TYR A 8 -37.41 -59.97 -11.21
C TYR A 8 -37.69 -58.48 -10.91
N SER A 9 -36.61 -57.74 -10.63
CA SER A 9 -36.13 -56.54 -11.37
C SER A 9 -34.78 -56.13 -10.74
N LEU A 10 -33.62 -56.44 -11.33
CA LEU A 10 -32.96 -55.66 -12.38
C LEU A 10 -33.01 -54.16 -12.10
N ALA A 11 -32.01 -53.67 -11.37
CA ALA A 11 -31.68 -52.25 -11.29
C ALA A 11 -30.16 -52.11 -11.33
N CYS A 12 -29.65 -52.07 -12.56
CA CYS A 12 -28.39 -51.46 -12.93
C CYS A 12 -28.49 -49.96 -12.63
N CYS A 13 -27.54 -49.40 -11.88
CA CYS A 13 -27.14 -48.00 -12.03
C CYS A 13 -25.76 -47.83 -11.41
N ALA A 14 -24.79 -47.57 -12.29
CA ALA A 14 -23.41 -47.32 -11.99
C ALA A 14 -23.24 -46.19 -10.95
N ALA A 15 -22.35 -46.42 -9.98
CA ALA A 15 -21.91 -45.38 -9.07
C ALA A 15 -21.13 -44.32 -9.86
N PRO A 16 -21.49 -43.03 -9.80
CA PRO A 16 -20.64 -42.00 -10.36
C PRO A 16 -19.49 -41.75 -9.39
N THR A 17 -18.27 -42.08 -9.82
CA THR A 17 -17.03 -41.62 -9.18
C THR A 17 -17.03 -40.10 -9.18
N LEU A 18 -17.09 -39.53 -7.97
CA LEU A 18 -17.00 -38.10 -7.69
C LEU A 18 -15.60 -37.60 -8.10
N VAL A 19 -15.48 -37.01 -9.29
CA VAL A 19 -14.28 -36.28 -9.70
C VAL A 19 -14.24 -34.99 -8.89
N LEU A 20 -13.33 -34.92 -7.92
CA LEU A 20 -13.01 -33.69 -7.22
C LEU A 20 -12.46 -32.68 -8.23
N GLY A 21 -13.21 -31.60 -8.42
CA GLY A 21 -12.83 -30.49 -9.29
C GLY A 21 -11.51 -29.87 -8.88
N THR A 22 -10.63 -29.69 -9.86
CA THR A 22 -9.44 -28.84 -9.78
C THR A 22 -9.90 -27.42 -9.47
N ALA A 23 -9.55 -26.92 -8.28
CA ALA A 23 -9.69 -25.50 -7.96
C ALA A 23 -8.75 -24.70 -8.89
N ALA A 24 -9.32 -24.02 -9.87
CA ALA A 24 -8.60 -23.01 -10.64
C ALA A 24 -8.27 -21.85 -9.69
N LEU A 25 -6.97 -21.66 -9.41
CA LEU A 25 -6.49 -20.47 -8.72
C LEU A 25 -6.76 -19.27 -9.64
N ALA A 26 -7.78 -18.48 -9.31
CA ALA A 26 -8.01 -17.19 -9.95
C ALA A 26 -6.77 -16.30 -9.68
N GLN A 27 -6.00 -16.01 -10.72
CA GLN A 27 -4.92 -15.03 -10.64
C GLN A 27 -5.55 -13.65 -10.52
N ALA A 28 -5.34 -12.98 -9.38
CA ALA A 28 -5.74 -11.59 -9.22
C ALA A 28 -5.06 -10.74 -10.30
N PRO A 29 -5.77 -9.76 -10.91
CA PRO A 29 -5.17 -8.91 -11.92
C PRO A 29 -3.98 -8.16 -11.32
N THR A 30 -2.81 -8.27 -11.96
CA THR A 30 -1.64 -7.44 -11.65
C THR A 30 -2.07 -5.98 -11.72
N GLN A 31 -2.17 -5.32 -10.56
CA GLN A 31 -2.41 -3.89 -10.51
C GLN A 31 -1.22 -3.21 -11.17
N ARG A 32 -1.45 -2.61 -12.33
CA ARG A 32 -0.45 -1.85 -13.07
C ARG A 32 -0.16 -0.60 -12.23
N GLN A 33 0.96 -0.61 -11.51
CA GLN A 33 1.42 0.54 -10.75
C GLN A 33 1.61 1.69 -11.74
N GLY A 34 0.90 2.81 -11.51
CA GLY A 34 1.12 4.04 -12.27
C GLY A 34 2.55 4.56 -12.06
N PRO A 35 3.02 5.51 -12.88
CA PRO A 35 4.29 6.16 -12.63
C PRO A 35 4.31 6.78 -11.23
N LEU A 36 5.45 6.70 -10.56
CA LEU A 36 5.67 7.38 -9.29
C LEU A 36 5.59 8.89 -9.49
N GLU A 37 5.16 9.62 -8.46
CA GLU A 37 5.21 11.07 -8.46
C GLU A 37 6.65 11.56 -8.53
N GLU A 38 6.92 12.48 -9.45
CA GLU A 38 8.25 13.02 -9.68
C GLU A 38 8.48 14.25 -8.79
N ILE A 39 9.56 14.24 -8.01
CA ILE A 39 9.95 15.34 -7.14
C ILE A 39 11.19 16.02 -7.71
N VAL A 40 11.08 17.32 -7.99
CA VAL A 40 12.16 18.16 -8.52
C VAL A 40 12.77 19.02 -7.42
N VAL A 41 14.08 18.94 -7.25
CA VAL A 41 14.87 19.74 -6.32
C VAL A 41 15.37 20.99 -7.05
N THR A 42 14.91 22.15 -6.59
CA THR A 42 15.22 23.47 -7.16
C THR A 42 16.27 24.24 -6.36
N ALA A 43 16.62 23.78 -5.15
CA ALA A 43 17.59 24.44 -4.27
C ALA A 43 19.04 24.40 -4.81
N THR A 44 19.30 23.63 -5.86
CA THR A 44 20.59 23.53 -6.55
C THR A 44 20.68 24.49 -7.74
N LEU A 45 21.90 24.78 -8.21
CA LEU A 45 22.11 25.69 -9.37
C LEU A 45 21.38 25.22 -10.65
N LEU A 46 21.23 23.90 -10.83
CA LEU A 46 20.43 23.31 -11.89
C LEU A 46 19.38 22.41 -11.25
N GLU A 47 18.14 22.50 -11.73
CA GLU A 47 17.05 21.63 -11.30
C GLU A 47 17.36 20.16 -11.60
N ARG A 48 17.06 19.29 -10.63
CA ARG A 48 17.29 17.85 -10.75
C ARG A 48 16.19 17.09 -10.04
N THR A 49 15.93 15.87 -10.47
CA THR A 49 15.06 14.95 -9.75
C THR A 49 15.72 14.51 -8.43
N LEU A 50 14.90 14.13 -7.45
CA LEU A 50 15.35 13.75 -6.12
C LEU A 50 16.41 12.62 -6.15
N ASP A 51 16.21 11.61 -6.99
CA ASP A 51 17.10 10.45 -7.19
C ASP A 51 18.48 10.82 -7.77
N LYS A 52 18.58 11.97 -8.45
CA LYS A 52 19.81 12.47 -9.08
C LYS A 52 20.48 13.59 -8.31
N THR A 53 19.94 13.96 -7.16
CA THR A 53 20.48 15.03 -6.32
C THR A 53 21.61 14.48 -5.44
N PRO A 54 22.85 15.01 -5.52
CA PRO A 54 23.99 14.48 -4.77
C PRO A 54 24.03 14.98 -3.31
N ALA A 55 22.89 14.99 -2.64
CA ALA A 55 22.74 15.45 -1.26
C ALA A 55 21.57 14.73 -0.58
N SER A 56 21.58 14.69 0.75
CA SER A 56 20.41 14.25 1.52
C SER A 56 19.32 15.32 1.47
N VAL A 57 18.13 14.93 1.01
CA VAL A 57 16.97 15.81 0.88
C VAL A 57 15.80 15.13 1.59
N SER A 58 15.13 15.88 2.47
CA SER A 58 13.86 15.48 3.08
C SER A 58 12.76 16.35 2.50
N VAL A 59 11.59 15.74 2.25
CA VAL A 59 10.41 16.44 1.75
C VAL A 59 9.41 16.55 2.89
N VAL A 60 8.87 17.75 3.08
CA VAL A 60 7.78 18.01 4.03
C VAL A 60 6.61 18.50 3.19
N THR A 61 5.55 17.69 3.15
CA THR A 61 4.35 17.97 2.35
C THR A 61 3.35 18.84 3.10
N GLU A 62 2.32 19.30 2.41
CA GLU A 62 1.22 20.04 3.02
C GLU A 62 0.53 19.24 4.13
N ASP A 63 0.27 17.94 3.87
CA ASP A 63 -0.32 17.04 4.86
C ASP A 63 0.60 16.87 6.08
N ASP A 64 1.92 16.83 5.89
CA ASP A 64 2.86 16.76 7.01
C ASP A 64 2.79 18.00 7.92
N ILE A 65 2.41 19.16 7.36
CA ILE A 65 2.29 20.44 8.06
C ILE A 65 0.90 20.59 8.69
N GLN A 66 -0.17 20.22 7.99
CA GLN A 66 -1.54 20.52 8.41
C GLN A 66 -2.21 19.40 9.21
N LEU A 67 -1.84 18.14 8.96
CA LEU A 67 -2.61 17.01 9.47
C LEU A 67 -2.46 16.87 10.99
N ALA A 68 -3.57 17.14 11.69
CA ALA A 68 -3.68 17.07 13.15
C ALA A 68 -2.73 18.02 13.92
N ARG A 69 -2.44 19.20 13.34
CA ARG A 69 -1.51 20.18 13.86
C ARG A 69 -2.14 21.56 13.96
N GLN A 70 -1.66 22.37 14.90
CA GLN A 70 -2.12 23.76 15.05
C GLN A 70 -1.33 24.72 14.16
N GLN A 71 -0.16 24.31 13.67
CA GLN A 71 0.71 25.11 12.81
C GLN A 71 1.16 26.41 13.50
N LEU A 72 1.44 26.34 14.81
CA LEU A 72 1.84 27.51 15.59
C LEU A 72 3.26 27.98 15.27
N ALA A 73 4.11 27.07 14.83
CA ALA A 73 5.51 27.32 14.51
C ALA A 73 6.05 26.22 13.57
N LEU A 74 7.16 26.49 12.90
CA LEU A 74 7.82 25.58 11.95
C LEU A 74 8.48 24.37 12.63
N ASP A 75 8.78 24.48 13.91
CA ASP A 75 9.37 23.39 14.69
C ASP A 75 8.45 22.17 14.77
N GLU A 76 7.13 22.37 14.71
CA GLU A 76 6.13 21.32 14.71
C GLU A 76 6.35 20.40 13.50
N SER A 77 6.34 20.93 12.28
CA SER A 77 6.50 20.16 11.04
C SER A 77 7.94 19.63 10.86
N LEU A 78 8.95 20.42 11.23
CA LEU A 78 10.35 20.07 11.03
C LEU A 78 10.90 19.09 12.08
N SER A 79 10.20 18.85 13.19
CA SER A 79 10.62 17.89 14.23
C SER A 79 10.82 16.45 13.73
N ARG A 80 10.21 16.07 12.60
CA ARG A 80 10.39 14.76 11.96
C ARG A 80 11.60 14.67 11.03
N VAL A 81 12.19 15.80 10.65
CA VAL A 81 13.30 15.83 9.69
C VAL A 81 14.60 15.40 10.39
N PRO A 82 15.25 14.31 9.95
CA PRO A 82 16.49 13.85 10.58
C PRO A 82 17.61 14.87 10.42
N GLY A 83 18.42 15.03 11.48
CA GLY A 83 19.59 15.91 11.45
C GLY A 83 19.29 17.40 11.59
N ILE A 84 18.02 17.79 11.79
CA ILE A 84 17.64 19.16 12.13
C ILE A 84 17.59 19.33 13.66
N PHE A 85 18.24 20.39 14.14
CA PHE A 85 18.17 20.83 15.54
C PHE A 85 17.91 22.33 15.58
N MET A 86 17.08 22.77 16.52
CA MET A 86 16.69 24.16 16.66
C MET A 86 17.46 24.85 17.77
N GLN A 87 18.18 25.90 17.41
CA GLN A 87 18.91 26.76 18.35
C GLN A 87 18.09 28.03 18.57
N ASN A 88 18.06 28.53 19.81
CA ASN A 88 17.30 29.74 20.15
C ASN A 88 15.80 29.66 19.80
N ARG A 89 15.14 28.57 20.22
CA ARG A 89 13.70 28.28 19.94
C ARG A 89 12.73 29.38 20.41
N TYR A 90 13.15 30.28 21.29
CA TYR A 90 12.34 31.40 21.76
C TYR A 90 12.50 32.68 20.92
N ASN A 91 13.19 32.61 19.78
CA ASN A 91 13.25 33.70 18.84
C ASN A 91 12.06 33.65 17.87
N PHE A 92 11.02 34.43 18.17
CA PHE A 92 9.82 34.54 17.35
C PHE A 92 10.09 35.04 15.92
N ALA A 93 11.21 35.73 15.67
CA ALA A 93 11.58 36.14 14.31
C ALA A 93 11.95 34.96 13.40
N GLN A 94 12.16 33.76 13.98
CA GLN A 94 12.49 32.52 13.27
C GLN A 94 11.31 31.53 13.23
N ASP A 95 10.16 31.87 13.82
CA ASP A 95 8.94 31.06 13.79
C ASP A 95 9.13 29.64 14.37
N LEU A 96 9.81 29.55 15.53
CA LEU A 96 10.16 28.26 16.16
C LEU A 96 9.41 27.96 17.46
N ARG A 97 8.58 28.89 17.97
CA ARG A 97 7.62 28.71 19.08
C ARG A 97 6.79 29.97 19.30
#